data_AF-A0A7X6FCG8-F1
#
_entry.id   AF-A0A7X6FCG8-F1
#
_cell.length_a   1.000
_cell.length_b   1.000
_cell.length_c   1.000
_cell.angle_alpha   90.00
_cell.angle_beta   90.00
_cell.angle_gamma   90.00
#
_symmetry.space_group_name_H-M   'P 1'
#
loop_
_entity.id
_entity.type
_entity.pdbx_description
1 polymer ?
#
loop_
_entity_poly.entity_id
_entity_poly.type
_entity_poly.pdbx_seq_one_letter_code
_entity_poly.pdbx_strand_id
1 'polypeptide(L)'
;MAQILHGSATTTEAIGRAIQDSQESLRSLAKRYGINQKTVAKWKKRTEVADLPTGPSEPKSTVLSGDEEAIIIAFRRHTLLPLDDCLYSWPVDPERPLSSSSSGHPGQS
;
A
#
# COMPACT_ATOMS: atom_id res chain seq x y z
N MET A 1 15.72 -7.99 -6.47
CA MET A 1 15.97 -6.56 -6.18
C MET A 1 16.26 -6.46 -4.69
N ALA A 2 17.29 -5.74 -4.28
CA ALA A 2 17.63 -5.66 -2.85
C ALA A 2 16.57 -4.83 -2.11
N GLN A 3 15.98 -5.38 -1.05
CA GLN A 3 15.05 -4.65 -0.18
C GLN A 3 15.82 -3.49 0.48
N ILE A 4 15.36 -2.26 0.29
CA ILE A 4 15.93 -1.09 0.98
C ILE A 4 15.42 -1.14 2.41
N LEU A 5 16.26 -1.64 3.32
CA LEU A 5 15.94 -1.74 4.74
C LEU A 5 16.28 -0.43 5.44
N HIS A 6 15.37 0.03 6.30
CA HIS A 6 15.61 1.17 7.18
C HIS A 6 16.78 0.86 8.15
N GLY A 7 17.61 1.84 8.49
CA GLY A 7 18.79 1.64 9.35
C GLY A 7 18.49 1.13 10.77
N SER A 8 17.25 1.28 11.23
CA SER A 8 16.77 0.76 12.53
C SER A 8 16.03 -0.59 12.41
N ALA A 9 15.98 -1.21 11.24
CA ALA A 9 15.28 -2.48 11.05
C ALA A 9 16.03 -3.63 11.75
N THR A 10 15.54 -4.03 12.91
CA THR A 10 16.17 -5.08 13.73
C THR A 10 15.94 -6.49 13.17
N THR A 11 14.84 -6.72 12.46
CA THR A 11 14.56 -8.02 11.86
C THR A 11 14.55 -7.91 10.35
N THR A 12 15.68 -8.23 9.74
CA THR A 12 15.88 -8.27 8.30
C THR A 12 15.49 -9.64 7.74
N GLU A 13 15.36 -9.75 6.42
CA GLU A 13 15.10 -11.05 5.77
C GLU A 13 16.14 -12.12 6.15
N ALA A 14 17.42 -11.73 6.25
CA ALA A 14 18.49 -12.65 6.65
C ALA A 14 18.25 -13.23 8.06
N ILE A 15 17.86 -12.39 9.02
CA ILE A 15 17.54 -12.81 10.39
C ILE A 15 16.26 -13.66 10.40
N GLY A 16 15.23 -13.25 9.63
CA GLY A 16 13.98 -13.99 9.50
C GLY A 16 14.19 -15.42 8.97
N ARG A 17 15.02 -15.58 7.93
CA ARG A 17 15.39 -16.88 7.36
C ARG A 17 16.19 -17.73 8.35
N ALA A 18 17.18 -17.14 9.02
CA ALA A 18 17.96 -17.84 10.05
C ALA A 18 17.08 -18.35 11.23
N ILE A 19 16.01 -17.62 11.57
CA ILE A 19 15.04 -18.05 12.60
C ILE A 19 14.16 -19.20 12.11
N GLN A 20 13.74 -19.19 10.84
CA GLN A 20 12.94 -20.26 10.26
C GLN A 20 13.71 -21.59 10.17
N ASP A 21 14.95 -21.54 9.69
CA ASP A 21 15.78 -22.73 9.45
C ASP A 21 16.32 -23.34 10.76
N SER A 22 16.37 -22.56 11.84
CA SER A 22 16.91 -23.00 13.13
C SER A 22 15.96 -23.95 13.87
N GLN A 23 16.48 -25.05 14.41
CA GLN A 23 15.76 -25.95 15.34
C GLN A 23 15.93 -25.57 16.80
N GLU A 24 16.60 -24.45 17.08
CA GLU A 24 16.83 -23.98 18.45
C GLU A 24 15.55 -23.50 19.14
N SER A 25 15.61 -23.44 20.48
CA SER A 25 14.51 -22.92 21.29
C SER A 25 14.22 -21.45 20.99
N LEU A 26 12.97 -21.01 21.19
CA LEU A 26 12.59 -19.61 21.04
C LEU A 26 13.42 -18.68 21.95
N ARG A 27 13.78 -19.15 23.15
CA ARG A 27 14.53 -18.38 24.15
C ARG A 27 15.99 -18.14 23.72
N SER A 28 16.64 -19.13 23.12
CA SER A 28 18.02 -18.97 22.64
C SER A 28 18.10 -18.03 21.44
N LEU A 29 17.17 -18.15 20.49
CA LEU A 29 17.07 -17.26 19.34
C LEU A 29 16.74 -15.82 19.76
N ALA A 30 15.81 -15.64 20.70
CA ALA A 30 15.48 -14.32 21.25
C ALA A 30 16.70 -13.65 21.90
N LYS A 31 17.50 -14.41 22.67
CA LYS A 31 18.73 -13.90 23.29
C LYS A 31 19.80 -13.55 22.26
N ARG A 32 20.00 -14.39 21.24
CA ARG A 32 21.02 -14.19 20.19
C ARG A 32 20.75 -12.94 19.36
N TYR A 33 19.51 -12.76 18.93
CA TYR A 33 19.14 -11.65 18.05
C TYR A 33 18.60 -10.41 18.80
N GLY A 34 18.51 -10.46 20.14
CA GLY A 34 18.02 -9.33 20.94
C GLY A 34 16.54 -8.98 20.69
N ILE A 35 15.73 -9.97 20.28
CA ILE A 35 14.32 -9.77 19.92
C ILE A 35 13.38 -10.53 20.86
N ASN A 36 12.13 -10.09 20.95
CA ASN A 36 11.12 -10.74 21.78
C ASN A 36 10.86 -12.19 21.30
N GLN A 37 10.69 -13.15 22.23
CA GLN A 37 10.32 -14.53 21.91
C GLN A 37 9.02 -14.63 21.09
N LYS A 38 8.07 -13.71 21.29
CA LYS A 38 6.86 -13.62 20.45
C LYS A 38 7.19 -13.35 18.99
N THR A 39 8.19 -12.51 18.73
CA THR A 39 8.68 -12.20 17.38
C THR A 39 9.33 -13.43 16.76
N VAL A 40 10.17 -14.15 17.49
CA VAL A 40 10.77 -15.43 17.03
C VAL A 40 9.69 -16.46 16.68
N ALA A 41 8.68 -16.62 17.55
CA ALA A 41 7.56 -17.52 17.32
C ALA A 41 6.75 -17.12 16.08
N LYS A 42 6.55 -15.82 15.85
CA LYS A 42 5.90 -15.30 14.63
C LYS A 42 6.71 -15.67 13.39
N TRP A 43 8.03 -15.45 13.40
CA TRP A 43 8.90 -15.77 12.27
C TRP A 43 8.93 -17.26 11.93
N LYS A 44 8.99 -18.14 12.93
CA LYS A 44 8.92 -19.60 12.72
C LYS A 44 7.61 -20.07 12.09
N LYS A 45 6.50 -19.35 12.29
CA LYS A 45 5.18 -19.69 11.75
C LYS A 45 4.89 -19.07 10.38
N ARG A 46 5.68 -18.09 9.94
CA ARG A 46 5.51 -17.46 8.62
C ARG A 46 5.91 -18.43 7.52
N THR A 47 5.18 -18.42 6.42
CA THR A 47 5.53 -19.18 5.20
C THR A 47 6.60 -18.47 4.39
N GLU A 48 6.60 -17.13 4.41
CA GLU A 48 7.50 -16.30 3.61
C GLU A 48 8.32 -15.36 4.51
N VAL A 49 9.56 -15.13 4.09
CA VAL A 49 10.49 -14.23 4.77
C VAL A 49 10.40 -12.81 4.24
N ALA A 50 10.05 -12.66 2.97
CA ALA A 50 9.95 -11.37 2.31
C ALA A 50 8.80 -10.55 2.88
N ASP A 51 9.03 -9.24 3.01
CA ASP A 51 7.95 -8.33 3.36
C ASP A 51 7.03 -8.14 2.16
N LEU A 52 5.77 -8.52 2.34
CA LEU A 52 4.74 -8.29 1.35
C LEU A 52 4.31 -6.81 1.39
N PRO A 53 3.98 -6.23 0.22
CA PRO A 53 3.46 -4.88 0.15
C PRO A 53 2.22 -4.77 1.06
N THR A 54 2.30 -3.85 2.02
CA THR A 54 1.19 -3.55 2.93
C THR A 54 0.39 -2.41 2.32
N GLY A 55 -0.68 -2.74 1.60
CA GLY A 55 -1.52 -1.75 0.94
C GLY A 55 -2.61 -2.38 0.08
N PRO A 56 -3.47 -1.56 -0.54
CA PRO A 56 -4.45 -2.03 -1.51
C PRO A 56 -3.75 -2.78 -2.65
N SER A 57 -4.33 -3.92 -3.08
CA SER A 57 -3.80 -4.70 -4.21
C SER A 57 -3.68 -3.87 -5.49
N GLU A 58 -4.56 -2.89 -5.67
CA GLU A 58 -4.51 -1.90 -6.72
C GLU A 58 -4.21 -0.51 -6.12
N PRO A 59 -2.95 -0.09 -6.06
CA PRO A 59 -2.60 1.24 -5.60
C PRO A 59 -3.15 2.27 -6.59
N LYS A 60 -4.07 3.13 -6.14
CA LYS A 60 -4.52 4.28 -6.92
C LYS A 60 -3.46 5.39 -6.83
N SER A 61 -2.93 5.79 -7.96
CA SER A 61 -1.99 6.90 -8.05
C SER A 61 -2.67 8.19 -7.57
N THR A 62 -1.99 8.96 -6.72
CA THR A 62 -2.38 10.34 -6.40
C THR A 62 -1.99 11.32 -7.50
N VAL A 63 -1.28 10.84 -8.52
CA VAL A 63 -0.77 11.60 -9.67
C VAL A 63 -1.47 11.10 -10.93
N LEU A 64 -1.78 12.02 -11.85
CA LEU A 64 -2.40 11.70 -13.13
C LEU A 64 -1.47 10.79 -13.95
N SER A 65 -2.04 9.80 -14.64
CA SER A 65 -1.36 9.12 -15.73
C SER A 65 -1.09 10.09 -16.89
N GLY A 66 -0.15 9.76 -17.77
CA GLY A 66 0.18 10.62 -18.92
C GLY A 66 -1.01 10.88 -19.85
N ASP A 67 -1.90 9.88 -19.99
CA ASP A 67 -3.11 10.02 -20.80
C ASP A 67 -4.14 10.94 -20.13
N GLU A 68 -4.34 10.80 -18.81
CA GLU A 68 -5.22 11.70 -18.04
C GLU A 68 -4.70 13.14 -18.06
N GLU A 69 -3.38 13.33 -17.93
CA GLU A 69 -2.74 14.63 -18.05
C GLU A 69 -2.94 15.23 -19.45
N ALA A 70 -2.73 14.45 -20.51
CA ALA A 70 -2.94 14.90 -21.88
C ALA A 70 -4.38 15.35 -22.14
N ILE A 71 -5.37 14.62 -21.61
CA ILE A 71 -6.78 14.98 -21.68
C ILE A 71 -7.03 16.31 -20.96
N ILE A 72 -6.50 16.48 -19.75
CA ILE A 72 -6.68 17.72 -18.98
C ILE A 72 -6.00 18.90 -19.68
N ILE A 73 -4.81 18.72 -20.26
CA ILE A 73 -4.12 19.76 -21.03
C ILE A 73 -4.94 20.14 -22.26
N ALA A 74 -5.41 19.15 -23.03
CA ALA A 74 -6.25 19.39 -24.20
C ALA A 74 -7.53 20.13 -23.80
N PHE A 75 -8.22 19.67 -22.77
CA PHE A 75 -9.42 20.30 -22.22
C PHE A 75 -9.15 21.78 -21.89
N ARG A 76 -8.07 22.09 -21.17
CA ARG A 76 -7.71 23.47 -20.83
C ARG A 76 -7.39 24.34 -22.03
N ARG A 77 -6.71 23.79 -23.03
CA ARG A 77 -6.38 24.52 -24.26
C ARG A 77 -7.61 24.83 -25.11
N HIS A 78 -8.66 24.02 -25.01
CA HIS A 78 -9.85 24.15 -25.85
C HIS A 78 -11.01 24.90 -25.18
N THR A 79 -11.22 24.76 -23.87
CA THR A 79 -12.35 25.42 -23.21
C THR A 79 -12.10 26.90 -22.93
N LEU A 80 -10.85 27.29 -22.64
CA LEU A 80 -10.45 28.67 -22.33
C LEU A 80 -11.28 29.35 -21.22
N LEU A 81 -12.02 28.56 -20.42
CA LEU A 81 -12.81 29.01 -19.29
C LEU A 81 -12.07 28.74 -17.97
N PRO A 82 -12.37 29.51 -16.91
CA PRO A 82 -12.02 29.14 -15.54
C PRO A 82 -12.51 27.71 -15.21
N LEU A 83 -11.80 27.01 -14.32
CA LEU A 83 -12.16 25.62 -13.99
C LEU A 83 -13.54 25.53 -13.37
N ASP A 84 -13.85 26.48 -12.49
CA ASP A 84 -15.10 26.56 -11.76
C ASP A 84 -16.27 26.73 -12.74
N ASP A 85 -16.08 27.52 -13.81
CA ASP A 85 -17.10 27.71 -14.85
C ASP A 85 -17.25 26.46 -15.71
N CYS A 86 -16.15 25.77 -16.04
CA CYS A 86 -16.17 24.49 -16.76
C CYS A 86 -17.01 23.42 -16.04
N LEU A 87 -17.01 23.43 -14.69
CA LEU A 87 -17.75 22.48 -13.87
C LEU A 87 -19.27 22.60 -14.05
N TYR A 88 -19.77 23.81 -14.31
CA TYR A 88 -21.19 24.09 -14.49
C TYR A 88 -21.61 24.22 -15.96
N SER A 89 -20.67 24.51 -16.87
CA SER A 89 -20.98 24.72 -18.28
C SER A 89 -21.03 23.44 -19.11
N TRP A 90 -20.35 22.37 -18.68
CA TRP A 90 -20.37 21.10 -19.40
C TRP A 90 -21.64 20.31 -19.03
N PRO A 91 -22.48 19.88 -19.98
CA PRO A 91 -23.62 19.04 -19.67
C PRO A 91 -23.10 17.71 -19.08
N VAL A 92 -23.25 17.56 -17.77
CA VAL A 92 -23.11 16.27 -17.11
C VAL A 92 -24.18 15.37 -17.71
N ASP A 93 -23.73 14.34 -18.42
CA ASP A 93 -24.61 13.31 -18.96
C ASP A 93 -25.39 12.67 -17.80
N PRO A 94 -26.72 12.81 -17.74
CA PRO A 94 -27.52 12.36 -16.60
C PRO A 94 -27.48 10.84 -16.40
N GLU A 95 -26.97 10.06 -17.37
CA GLU A 95 -26.86 8.60 -17.28
C GLU A 95 -25.53 8.10 -16.68
N ARG A 96 -24.56 8.97 -16.37
CA ARG A 96 -23.34 8.53 -15.69
C ARG A 96 -23.65 8.29 -14.20
N PRO A 97 -23.64 7.04 -13.70
CA PRO A 97 -23.85 6.82 -12.28
C PRO A 97 -22.72 7.48 -11.50
N LEU A 98 -23.08 8.43 -10.63
CA LEU A 98 -22.18 8.93 -9.60
C LEU A 98 -21.71 7.72 -8.80
N SER A 99 -20.45 7.35 -8.95
CA SER A 99 -19.83 6.29 -8.18
C SER A 99 -19.79 6.72 -6.71
N SER A 100 -20.86 6.36 -5.99
CA SER A 100 -20.96 6.49 -4.54
C SER A 100 -19.77 5.77 -3.92
N SER A 101 -18.78 6.53 -3.47
CA SER A 101 -17.75 6.04 -2.56
C SER A 101 -18.42 5.79 -1.20
N SER A 102 -19.14 4.68 -1.10
CA SER A 102 -19.70 4.17 0.14
C SER A 102 -18.64 3.32 0.83
N SER A 103 -17.80 3.97 1.62
CA SER A 103 -17.09 3.29 2.71
C SER A 103 -18.05 3.17 3.90
N GLY A 104 -19.01 2.25 3.80
CA GLY A 104 -19.90 1.86 4.90
C GLY A 104 -19.29 0.73 5.70
N HIS A 105 -18.78 1.04 6.89
CA HIS A 105 -18.31 0.08 7.89
C HIS A 105 -19.54 -0.59 8.54
N PRO A 106 -19.70 -1.93 8.53
CA PRO A 106 -20.83 -2.55 9.22
C PRO A 106 -20.48 -2.74 10.71
N GLY A 107 -20.96 -1.80 11.54
CA GLY A 107 -21.09 -1.99 12.97
C GLY A 107 -22.33 -2.84 13.27
N GLN A 108 -22.08 -4.03 13.80
CA GLN A 108 -23.07 -5.01 14.25
C GLN A 108 -23.85 -4.51 15.48
N SER A 109 -25.13 -4.86 15.57
CA SER A 109 -25.89 -5.01 16.82
C SER A 109 -26.80 -6.22 16.66
#